data_AF-A0A165BDR9-F1
#
_entry.id   AF-A0A165BDR9-F1
#
_cell.length_a   1.000
_cell.length_b   1.000
_cell.length_c   1.000
_cell.angle_alpha   90.00
_cell.angle_beta   90.00
_cell.angle_gamma   90.00
#
_symmetry.space_group_name_H-M   'P 1'
#
loop_
_entity.id
_entity.type
_entity.pdbx_description
1 polymer ?
#
loop_
_entity_poly.entity_id
_entity_poly.type
_entity_poly.pdbx_seq_one_letter_code
_entity_poly.pdbx_strand_id
1 'polypeptide(L)'
;MSLSNHTLRQLKFIVPGGLATFYYVGNHLRFWQVVTGQVSVDGWGRLATIACLANGLLTISLFMYIMSLPLLRGEQPDYRRWRESGVLSTVIPILTFSIITGWPLLSYTLGRWTGLGLIEGVIAASSLYALTFGLLGLIPAPRVSRR
;
A
#
# COMPACT_ATOMS: atom_id res chain seq x y z
N MET A 1 23.47 -16.49 10.17
CA MET A 1 22.06 -16.14 9.95
C MET A 1 21.75 -16.29 8.46
N SER A 2 21.10 -17.38 8.05
CA SER A 2 20.79 -17.62 6.64
C SER A 2 19.54 -16.80 6.26
N LEU A 3 19.73 -15.70 5.52
CA LEU A 3 18.62 -15.00 4.87
C LEU A 3 17.89 -15.97 3.93
N SER A 4 16.61 -16.20 4.18
CA SER A 4 15.77 -17.05 3.32
C SER A 4 15.74 -16.47 1.90
N ASN A 5 15.80 -17.33 0.87
CA ASN A 5 15.66 -16.93 -0.53
C ASN A 5 14.39 -16.10 -0.81
N HIS A 6 13.35 -16.25 0.02
CA HIS A 6 12.15 -15.41 -0.02
C HIS A 6 12.40 -13.96 0.42
N THR A 7 13.13 -13.76 1.51
CA THR A 7 13.52 -12.44 2.01
C THR A 7 14.39 -11.72 0.99
N LEU A 8 15.34 -12.42 0.38
CA LEU A 8 16.20 -11.87 -0.70
C LEU A 8 15.41 -11.49 -1.95
N ARG A 9 14.35 -12.23 -2.33
CA ARG A 9 13.49 -11.88 -3.47
C ARG A 9 12.63 -10.64 -3.20
N GLN A 10 12.12 -10.48 -1.98
CA GLN A 10 11.36 -9.29 -1.60
C GLN A 10 12.26 -8.07 -1.43
N LEU A 11 13.49 -8.26 -0.95
CA LEU A 11 14.49 -7.20 -0.83
C LEU A 11 14.81 -6.53 -2.18
N LYS A 12 14.78 -7.29 -3.29
CA LYS A 12 14.97 -6.76 -4.65
C LYS A 12 13.92 -5.74 -5.06
N PHE A 13 12.72 -5.73 -4.46
CA PHE A 13 11.69 -4.73 -4.71
C PHE A 13 11.70 -3.62 -3.66
N ILE A 14 12.04 -3.96 -2.42
CA ILE A 14 12.12 -3.02 -1.29
C ILE A 14 13.27 -2.03 -1.45
N VAL A 15 14.44 -2.48 -1.91
CA VAL A 15 15.62 -1.61 -2.05
C VAL A 15 15.44 -0.53 -3.11
N PRO A 16 15.05 -0.82 -4.37
CA PRO A 16 14.79 0.24 -5.35
C PRO A 16 13.55 1.07 -5.00
N GLY A 17 12.50 0.46 -4.43
CA GLY A 17 11.35 1.20 -3.92
C GLY A 17 11.74 2.19 -2.82
N GLY A 18 12.51 1.75 -1.84
CA GLY A 18 13.01 2.55 -0.73
C GLY A 18 14.01 3.62 -1.18
N LEU A 19 14.92 3.31 -2.09
CA LEU A 19 15.87 4.28 -2.65
C LEU A 19 15.17 5.35 -3.50
N ALA A 20 14.20 4.97 -4.34
CA ALA A 20 13.41 5.93 -5.10
C ALA A 20 12.53 6.76 -4.16
N THR A 21 11.84 6.14 -3.20
CA THR A 21 11.09 6.88 -2.18
C THR A 21 12.00 7.84 -1.42
N PHE A 22 13.22 7.44 -1.04
CA PHE A 22 14.22 8.26 -0.36
C PHE A 22 14.78 9.39 -1.24
N TYR A 23 14.98 9.15 -2.53
CA TYR A 23 15.39 10.19 -3.45
C TYR A 23 14.29 11.25 -3.63
N TYR A 24 13.02 10.82 -3.65
CA TYR A 24 11.86 11.70 -3.67
C TYR A 24 11.40 12.11 -2.24
N VAL A 25 12.14 11.77 -1.16
CA VAL A 25 11.70 11.95 0.25
C VAL A 25 11.50 13.42 0.62
N GLY A 26 12.19 14.36 -0.06
CA GLY A 26 11.96 15.79 0.12
C GLY A 26 10.49 16.20 -0.08
N ASN A 27 9.69 15.38 -0.77
CA ASN A 27 8.28 15.66 -1.06
C ASN A 27 7.28 15.07 -0.04
N HIS A 28 7.67 14.13 0.83
CA HIS A 28 6.77 13.67 1.90
C HIS A 28 6.57 14.74 2.97
N LEU A 29 7.57 15.60 3.20
CA LEU A 29 7.43 16.77 4.05
C LEU A 29 6.39 17.73 3.48
N ARG A 30 6.39 17.96 2.15
CA ARG A 30 5.34 18.77 1.49
C ARG A 30 3.98 18.09 1.54
N PHE A 31 3.90 16.79 1.29
CA PHE A 31 2.66 16.04 1.45
C PHE A 31 2.12 16.18 2.89
N TRP A 32 2.97 16.04 3.91
CA TRP A 32 2.61 16.21 5.31
C TRP A 32 2.21 17.65 5.65
N GLN A 33 2.88 18.64 5.07
CA GLN A 33 2.52 20.06 5.19
C GLN A 33 1.14 20.35 4.56
N VAL A 34 0.79 19.69 3.47
CA VAL A 34 -0.55 19.77 2.84
C VAL A 34 -1.62 19.15 3.75
N VAL A 35 -1.33 17.98 4.35
CA VAL A 35 -2.22 17.30 5.30
C VAL A 35 -2.48 18.16 6.53
N THR A 36 -1.40 18.69 7.13
CA THR A 36 -1.43 19.48 8.37
C THR A 36 -1.89 20.92 8.17
N GLY A 37 -2.09 21.35 6.91
CA GLY A 37 -2.53 22.69 6.56
C GLY A 37 -1.46 23.77 6.72
N GLN A 38 -0.18 23.38 6.81
CA GLN A 38 0.96 24.29 6.90
C GLN A 38 1.26 25.00 5.58
N VAL A 39 0.76 24.48 4.45
CA VAL A 39 0.80 25.14 3.14
C VAL A 39 -0.63 25.43 2.70
N SER A 40 -0.88 26.66 2.26
CA SER A 40 -2.16 27.07 1.69
C SER A 40 -2.34 26.43 0.31
N VAL A 41 -3.07 25.32 0.26
CA VAL A 41 -3.48 24.64 -0.97
C VAL A 41 -4.99 24.74 -1.10
N ASP A 42 -5.49 24.78 -2.34
CA ASP A 42 -6.93 24.72 -2.61
C ASP A 42 -7.58 23.55 -1.84
N GLY A 43 -8.83 23.72 -1.40
CA GLY A 43 -9.54 22.71 -0.59
C GLY A 43 -9.58 21.32 -1.21
N TRP A 44 -9.56 21.23 -2.55
CA TRP A 44 -9.44 19.99 -3.31
C TRP A 44 -8.12 19.24 -3.07
N GLY A 45 -7.00 19.95 -2.91
CA GLY A 45 -5.70 19.34 -2.63
C GLY A 45 -5.67 18.67 -1.26
N ARG A 46 -6.25 19.33 -0.24
CA ARG A 46 -6.38 18.75 1.10
C ARG A 46 -7.28 17.51 1.09
N LEU A 47 -8.43 17.57 0.41
CA LEU A 47 -9.33 16.43 0.28
C LEU A 47 -8.67 15.25 -0.44
N ALA A 48 -8.00 15.50 -1.56
CA ALA A 48 -7.29 14.46 -2.32
C ALA A 48 -6.18 13.80 -1.51
N THR A 49 -5.44 14.60 -0.73
CA THR A 49 -4.36 14.12 0.15
C THR A 49 -4.90 13.25 1.29
N ILE A 50 -6.00 13.67 1.93
CA ILE A 50 -6.70 12.86 2.95
C ILE A 50 -7.26 11.58 2.34
N ALA A 51 -7.85 11.66 1.13
CA ALA A 51 -8.37 10.49 0.43
C ALA A 51 -7.26 9.48 0.09
N CYS A 52 -6.06 9.95 -0.31
CA CYS A 52 -4.89 9.09 -0.51
C CYS A 52 -4.50 8.36 0.78
N LEU A 53 -4.44 9.08 1.91
CA LEU A 53 -4.11 8.50 3.22
C LEU A 53 -5.16 7.47 3.65
N ALA A 54 -6.44 7.82 3.55
CA ALA A 54 -7.54 6.94 3.89
C ALA A 54 -7.52 5.67 3.04
N ASN A 55 -7.28 5.80 1.73
CA ASN A 55 -7.18 4.67 0.83
C ASN A 55 -5.96 3.79 1.13
N GLY A 56 -4.79 4.39 1.40
CA GLY A 56 -3.59 3.64 1.81
C GLY A 56 -3.81 2.86 3.10
N LEU A 57 -4.42 3.49 4.11
CA LEU A 57 -4.80 2.84 5.37
C LEU A 57 -5.80 1.70 5.12
N LEU A 58 -6.78 1.90 4.25
CA LEU A 58 -7.74 0.86 3.88
C LEU A 58 -7.04 -0.34 3.22
N THR A 59 -6.17 -0.11 2.24
CA THR A 59 -5.41 -1.17 1.56
C THR A 59 -4.55 -1.97 2.55
N ILE A 60 -3.81 -1.29 3.43
CA ILE A 60 -2.99 -1.94 4.47
C ILE A 60 -3.88 -2.75 5.42
N SER A 61 -4.99 -2.17 5.88
CA SER A 61 -5.91 -2.83 6.82
C SER A 61 -6.54 -4.08 6.22
N LEU A 62 -6.96 -4.02 4.95
CA LEU A 62 -7.52 -5.17 4.23
C LEU A 62 -6.46 -6.27 4.03
N PHE A 63 -5.22 -5.90 3.70
CA PHE A 63 -4.13 -6.86 3.59
C PHE A 63 -3.85 -7.56 4.93
N MET A 64 -3.74 -6.79 6.01
CA MET A 64 -3.55 -7.32 7.37
C MET A 64 -4.74 -8.20 7.81
N TYR A 65 -5.96 -7.82 7.44
CA TYR A 65 -7.15 -8.63 7.68
C TYR A 65 -7.08 -9.98 6.97
N ILE A 66 -6.69 -9.99 5.68
CA ILE A 66 -6.51 -11.25 4.93
C ILE A 66 -5.43 -12.12 5.56
N MET A 67 -4.32 -11.54 6.01
CA MET A 67 -3.26 -12.28 6.69
C MET A 67 -3.70 -12.83 8.05
N SER A 68 -4.63 -12.17 8.72
CA SER A 68 -5.14 -12.56 10.04
C SER A 68 -6.31 -13.55 9.96
N LEU A 69 -6.92 -13.75 8.78
CA LEU A 69 -8.03 -14.69 8.57
C LEU A 69 -7.74 -16.12 9.11
N PRO A 70 -6.57 -16.73 8.86
CA PRO A 70 -6.26 -18.04 9.42
C PRO A 70 -6.32 -18.06 10.95
N LEU A 71 -5.84 -16.99 11.60
CA LEU A 71 -5.85 -16.87 13.06
C LEU A 71 -7.26 -16.67 13.62
N LEU A 72 -8.09 -15.89 12.92
CA LEU A 72 -9.46 -15.58 13.35
C LEU A 72 -10.42 -16.75 13.15
N ARG A 73 -10.21 -17.58 12.13
CA ARG A 73 -11.12 -18.68 11.76
C ARG A 73 -10.61 -20.07 12.16
N GLY A 74 -9.34 -20.21 12.52
CA GLY A 74 -8.74 -21.51 12.84
C GLY A 74 -8.58 -22.45 11.63
N GLU A 75 -8.95 -22.00 10.43
CA GLU A 75 -8.87 -22.76 9.19
C GLU A 75 -8.07 -22.00 8.12
N GLN A 76 -7.38 -22.75 7.26
CA GLN A 76 -6.65 -22.18 6.12
C GLN A 76 -7.66 -21.67 5.07
N PRO A 77 -7.67 -20.37 4.74
CA PRO A 77 -8.58 -19.84 3.73
C PRO A 77 -8.28 -20.45 2.35
N ASP A 78 -9.31 -20.89 1.63
CA ASP A 78 -9.16 -21.33 0.24
C ASP A 78 -9.07 -20.11 -0.69
N TYR A 79 -7.84 -19.63 -0.89
CA TYR A 79 -7.55 -18.53 -1.81
C TYR A 79 -7.79 -18.89 -3.28
N ARG A 80 -7.82 -20.17 -3.67
CA ARG A 80 -8.12 -20.58 -5.05
C ARG A 80 -9.60 -20.40 -5.36
N ARG A 81 -10.46 -20.76 -4.41
CA ARG A 81 -11.91 -20.62 -4.51
C ARG A 81 -12.44 -19.42 -3.72
N TRP A 82 -11.70 -18.33 -3.73
CA TRP A 82 -12.02 -17.13 -2.93
C TRP A 82 -13.42 -16.57 -3.22
N ARG A 83 -13.92 -16.72 -4.45
CA ARG A 83 -15.28 -16.32 -4.87
C ARG A 83 -16.41 -17.09 -4.18
N GLU A 84 -16.17 -18.35 -3.80
CA GLU A 84 -17.15 -19.18 -3.09
C GLU A 84 -17.16 -18.87 -1.59
N SER A 85 -16.08 -18.29 -1.06
CA SER A 85 -16.02 -17.92 0.35
C SER A 85 -16.78 -16.62 0.60
N GLY A 86 -17.62 -16.58 1.64
CA GLY A 86 -18.39 -15.37 1.96
C GLY A 86 -17.52 -14.14 2.27
N VAL A 87 -16.34 -14.32 2.89
CA VAL A 87 -15.46 -13.20 3.26
C VAL A 87 -14.43 -12.85 2.19
N LEU A 88 -13.71 -13.82 1.60
CA LEU A 88 -12.72 -13.46 0.58
C LEU A 88 -13.38 -12.91 -0.69
N SER A 89 -14.61 -13.33 -1.02
CA SER A 89 -15.37 -12.82 -2.17
C SER A 89 -15.66 -11.32 -2.09
N THR A 90 -15.68 -10.75 -0.88
CA THR A 90 -15.88 -9.31 -0.67
C THR A 90 -14.55 -8.59 -0.47
N VAL A 91 -13.66 -9.16 0.35
CA VAL A 91 -12.42 -8.49 0.75
C VAL A 91 -11.44 -8.37 -0.43
N ILE A 92 -11.27 -9.42 -1.25
CA ILE A 92 -10.33 -9.39 -2.37
C ILE A 92 -10.72 -8.36 -3.43
N PRO A 93 -11.98 -8.25 -3.87
CA PRO A 93 -12.39 -7.20 -4.80
C PRO A 93 -12.26 -5.80 -4.22
N ILE A 94 -12.62 -5.57 -2.96
CA ILE A 94 -12.46 -4.25 -2.32
C ILE A 94 -10.98 -3.89 -2.23
N LEU A 95 -10.12 -4.82 -1.82
CA LEU A 95 -8.69 -4.62 -1.81
C LEU A 95 -8.18 -4.27 -3.21
N THR A 96 -8.57 -5.05 -4.22
CA THR A 96 -8.17 -4.82 -5.62
C THR A 96 -8.62 -3.44 -6.10
N PHE A 97 -9.87 -3.07 -5.83
CA PHE A 97 -10.41 -1.75 -6.16
C PHE A 97 -9.62 -0.63 -5.47
N SER A 98 -9.32 -0.76 -4.17
CA SER A 98 -8.52 0.23 -3.43
C SER A 98 -7.12 0.41 -4.00
N ILE A 99 -6.51 -0.66 -4.54
CA ILE A 99 -5.19 -0.59 -5.16
C ILE A 99 -5.27 0.16 -6.50
N ILE A 100 -6.25 -0.22 -7.33
CA ILE A 100 -6.45 0.35 -8.66
C ILE A 100 -6.85 1.82 -8.59
N THR A 101 -7.67 2.24 -7.62
CA THR A 101 -8.08 3.64 -7.47
C THR A 101 -7.09 4.47 -6.67
N GLY A 102 -6.38 3.85 -5.72
CA GLY A 102 -5.39 4.53 -4.89
C GLY A 102 -4.15 4.98 -5.64
N TRP A 103 -3.61 4.13 -6.51
CA TRP A 103 -2.39 4.45 -7.26
C TRP A 103 -2.53 5.70 -8.16
N PRO A 104 -3.58 5.84 -9.01
CA PRO A 104 -3.74 7.02 -9.84
C PRO A 104 -4.09 8.25 -9.00
N LEU A 105 -4.87 8.09 -7.93
CA LEU A 105 -5.19 9.18 -7.01
C LEU A 105 -3.91 9.73 -6.34
N LEU A 106 -3.04 8.85 -5.87
CA LEU A 106 -1.75 9.22 -5.27
C LEU A 106 -0.81 9.86 -6.31
N SER A 107 -0.69 9.28 -7.50
CA SER A 107 0.13 9.81 -8.58
C SER A 107 -0.30 11.22 -8.98
N TYR A 108 -1.61 11.43 -9.14
CA TYR A 108 -2.18 12.74 -9.44
C TYR A 108 -1.97 13.72 -8.29
N THR A 109 -2.16 13.26 -7.05
CA THR A 109 -2.04 14.13 -5.87
C THR A 109 -0.62 14.65 -5.70
N LEU A 110 0.36 13.76 -5.83
CA LEU A 110 1.78 14.13 -5.82
C LEU A 110 2.12 15.03 -7.01
N GLY A 111 1.68 14.68 -8.23
CA GLY A 111 2.01 15.49 -9.40
C GLY A 111 1.45 16.91 -9.35
N ARG A 112 0.19 17.06 -8.89
CA ARG A 112 -0.55 18.33 -8.96
C ARG A 112 -0.29 19.27 -7.80
N TRP A 113 -0.19 18.75 -6.57
CA TRP A 113 -0.21 19.56 -5.34
C TRP A 113 1.11 19.61 -4.57
N THR A 114 2.07 18.71 -4.82
CA THR A 114 3.40 18.83 -4.20
C THR A 114 4.44 19.49 -5.12
N GLY A 115 4.08 19.68 -6.39
CA GLY A 115 4.93 20.30 -7.41
C GLY A 115 5.96 19.34 -8.02
N LEU A 116 5.81 18.02 -7.84
CA LEU A 116 6.70 17.03 -8.45
C LEU A 116 6.68 17.05 -9.98
N GLY A 117 5.52 17.34 -10.57
CA GLY A 117 5.23 16.96 -11.96
C GLY A 117 4.56 15.58 -12.04
N LEU A 118 3.81 15.34 -13.11
CA LEU A 118 3.02 14.11 -13.27
C LEU A 118 3.89 12.85 -13.39
N ILE A 119 5.01 12.93 -14.11
CA ILE A 119 5.90 11.79 -14.36
C ILE A 119 6.55 11.36 -13.05
N GLU A 120 7.10 12.33 -12.32
CA GLU A 120 7.73 12.13 -11.04
C GLU A 120 6.70 11.69 -9.99
N GLY A 121 5.46 12.20 -10.06
CA GLY A 121 4.33 11.75 -9.24
C GLY A 121 4.00 10.27 -9.45
N VAL A 122 3.98 9.80 -10.71
CA VAL A 122 3.79 8.40 -11.07
C VAL A 122 4.94 7.52 -10.56
N ILE A 123 6.17 7.98 -10.71
CA ILE A 123 7.36 7.26 -10.22
C ILE A 123 7.28 7.14 -8.69
N ALA A 124 7.05 8.26 -7.99
CA ALA A 124 6.97 8.31 -6.53
C ALA A 124 5.83 7.43 -5.98
N ALA A 125 4.65 7.47 -6.59
CA ALA A 125 3.53 6.62 -6.21
C ALA A 125 3.85 5.13 -6.43
N SER A 126 4.44 4.79 -7.57
CA SER A 126 4.84 3.41 -7.88
C SER A 126 5.91 2.89 -6.92
N SER A 127 6.90 3.72 -6.58
CA SER A 127 7.92 3.40 -5.58
C SER A 127 7.31 3.17 -4.19
N LEU A 128 6.35 4.00 -3.78
CA LEU A 128 5.68 3.86 -2.48
C LEU A 128 4.84 2.58 -2.43
N TYR A 129 4.13 2.25 -3.51
CA TYR A 129 3.38 0.99 -3.63
C TYR A 129 4.31 -0.23 -3.60
N ALA A 130 5.42 -0.18 -4.33
CA ALA A 130 6.41 -1.26 -4.34
C ALA A 130 7.05 -1.46 -2.95
N LEU A 131 7.40 -0.36 -2.27
CA LEU A 131 7.93 -0.40 -0.91
C LEU A 131 6.90 -0.98 0.06
N THR A 132 5.66 -0.48 0.03
CA THR A 132 4.59 -0.90 0.94
C THR A 132 4.26 -2.39 0.75
N PHE A 133 4.04 -2.86 -0.48
CA PHE A 133 3.77 -4.26 -0.72
C PHE A 133 4.98 -5.16 -0.49
N GLY A 134 6.19 -4.67 -0.73
CA GLY A 134 7.42 -5.38 -0.39
C GLY A 134 7.52 -5.62 1.12
N LEU A 135 7.28 -4.58 1.93
CA LEU A 135 7.26 -4.66 3.39
C LEU A 135 6.13 -5.56 3.90
N LEU A 136 4.91 -5.42 3.37
CA LEU A 136 3.79 -6.29 3.72
C LEU A 136 4.07 -7.75 3.36
N GLY A 137 4.75 -8.00 2.26
CA GLY A 137 5.15 -9.35 1.84
C GLY A 137 6.17 -10.01 2.78
N LEU A 138 6.97 -9.23 3.52
CA LEU A 138 7.92 -9.76 4.49
C LEU A 138 7.22 -10.31 5.75
N ILE A 139 5.97 -9.92 5.98
CA ILE A 139 5.20 -10.40 7.12
C ILE A 139 4.93 -11.89 6.89
N PRO A 140 5.39 -12.79 7.79
CA PRO A 140 5.19 -14.22 7.62
C PRO A 140 3.70 -14.57 7.79
N ALA A 141 3.16 -15.34 6.86
CA ALA A 141 1.80 -15.84 6.97
C ALA A 141 1.66 -16.80 8.17
N PRO A 142 0.65 -16.61 9.05
CA PRO A 142 0.41 -17.51 10.16
C PRO A 142 0.12 -18.93 9.66
N ARG A 143 0.89 -19.91 10.13
CA ARG A 143 0.65 -21.32 9.82
C ARG A 143 -0.22 -21.92 10.91
N VAL A 144 -1.50 -22.09 10.63
CA VAL A 144 -2.38 -22.90 11.50
C VAL A 144 -2.08 -24.36 11.23
N SER A 145 -1.70 -25.11 12.27
CA SER A 145 -1.53 -26.57 12.20
C SER A 145 -2.89 -27.20 11.94
N ARG A 146 -3.04 -27.94 10.84
CA ARG A 146 -4.19 -28.84 10.66
C ARG A 146 -4.18 -29.84 11.82
N ARG A 147 -5.22 -29.84 12.63
CA ARG A 147 -5.58 -30.99 13.46
C ARG A 147 -6.48 -31.90 12.65
#